data_AF-A0A4R2M8V1-F1
#
_entry.id   AF-A0A4R2M8V1-F1
#
_cell.length_a   1.000
_cell.length_b   1.000
_cell.length_c   1.000
_cell.angle_alpha   90.00
_cell.angle_beta   90.00
_cell.angle_gamma   90.00
#
_symmetry.space_group_name_H-M   'P 1'
#
loop_
_entity.id
_entity.type
_entity.pdbx_description
1 polymer ?
#
loop_
_entity_poly.entity_id
_entity_poly.type
_entity_poly.pdbx_seq_one_letter_code
_entity_poly.pdbx_strand_id
1 'polypeptide(L)' 'MAVSNDDKTDTCPRCGATFHCGIAGPGPCACTQVKLDTRPLRAMMSLYPSCLCPDCLRAIAAGAPVQAPART' A
#
# COMPACT_ATOMS: atom_id res chain seq x y z
N MET A 1 11.13 5.59 -24.31
CA MET A 1 11.10 6.49 -23.13
C MET A 1 9.66 6.52 -22.61
N ALA A 2 9.50 6.43 -21.27
CA ALA A 2 8.27 6.48 -20.45
C ALA A 2 7.26 5.32 -20.59
N VAL A 3 7.43 4.27 -19.78
CA VAL A 3 6.30 3.43 -19.37
C VAL A 3 5.46 4.26 -18.40
N SER A 4 4.38 4.84 -18.90
CA SER A 4 3.42 5.60 -18.10
C SER A 4 2.91 4.74 -16.96
N ASN A 5 3.30 5.10 -15.74
CA ASN A 5 2.96 4.38 -14.51
C ASN A 5 1.54 4.76 -14.00
N ASP A 6 0.79 5.51 -14.82
CA ASP A 6 -0.46 6.22 -14.52
C ASP A 6 -1.69 5.29 -14.42
N ASP A 7 -1.65 4.12 -15.08
CA ASP A 7 -2.69 3.08 -15.03
C ASP A 7 -2.10 1.72 -14.62
N LYS A 8 -1.20 1.71 -13.64
CA LYS A 8 -0.71 0.45 -13.06
C LYS A 8 -1.71 -0.04 -12.02
N THR A 9 -2.63 -0.90 -12.45
CA THR A 9 -3.36 -1.78 -11.53
C THR A 9 -2.33 -2.71 -10.90
N ASP A 10 -2.01 -2.47 -9.64
CA ASP A 10 -1.07 -3.23 -8.84
C ASP A 10 -1.84 -4.23 -7.97
N THR A 11 -1.18 -5.30 -7.55
CA THR A 11 -1.82 -6.34 -6.73
C THR A 11 -1.32 -6.19 -5.31
N CYS A 12 -2.25 -6.02 -4.37
CA CYS A 12 -1.89 -5.84 -2.96
C CYS A 12 -1.24 -7.12 -2.43
N PRO A 13 0.04 -7.11 -2.01
CA PRO A 13 0.71 -8.32 -1.52
C PRO A 13 0.18 -8.81 -0.16
N ARG A 14 -0.68 -8.03 0.49
CA ARG A 14 -1.32 -8.38 1.76
C ARG A 14 -2.62 -9.15 1.58
N CYS A 15 -3.47 -8.75 0.64
CA CYS A 15 -4.80 -9.33 0.44
C CYS A 15 -5.05 -9.93 -0.94
N GLY A 16 -4.12 -9.75 -1.89
CA GLY A 16 -4.27 -10.21 -3.27
C GLY A 16 -5.24 -9.37 -4.13
N ALA A 17 -5.82 -8.30 -3.58
CA ALA A 17 -6.75 -7.45 -4.33
C ALA A 17 -6.02 -6.57 -5.35
N THR A 18 -6.54 -6.48 -6.56
CA THR A 18 -6.10 -5.52 -7.57
C THR A 18 -6.57 -4.12 -7.20
N PHE A 19 -5.66 -3.15 -7.21
CA PHE A 19 -5.94 -1.75 -6.90
C PHE A 19 -5.05 -0.83 -7.73
N HIS A 20 -5.46 0.43 -7.90
CA HIS A 20 -4.61 1.40 -8.58
C HIS A 20 -3.64 2.04 -7.58
N CYS A 21 -2.33 1.92 -7.82
CA CYS A 21 -1.36 2.63 -6.99
C CYS A 21 -1.37 4.12 -7.35
N GLY A 22 -1.86 4.96 -6.44
CA GLY A 22 -1.91 6.42 -6.62
C GLY A 22 -0.56 7.13 -6.61
N ILE A 23 0.57 6.42 -6.73
CA ILE A 23 1.93 7.00 -6.82
C ILE A 23 2.15 7.74 -8.14
N ALA A 24 1.42 7.35 -9.18
CA ALA A 24 1.45 8.01 -10.47
C ALA A 24 0.28 8.98 -10.67
N GLY A 25 -0.71 8.97 -9.76
CA GLY A 25 -1.86 9.86 -9.85
C GLY A 25 -1.50 11.31 -9.50
N PRO A 26 -2.34 12.29 -9.88
CA PRO A 26 -2.11 13.71 -9.62
C PRO A 26 -2.28 14.12 -8.14
N GLY A 27 -2.65 13.19 -7.26
CA GLY A 27 -2.96 13.43 -5.85
C GLY A 27 -1.97 12.75 -4.89
N PRO A 28 -1.99 13.15 -3.60
CA PRO A 28 -1.20 12.47 -2.57
C PRO A 28 -1.61 11.00 -2.47
N CYS A 29 -0.63 10.09 -2.38
CA CYS A 29 -0.92 8.68 -2.22
C CYS A 29 -1.76 8.41 -0.97
N ALA A 30 -2.67 7.44 -1.05
CA ALA A 30 -3.43 7.02 0.11
C ALA A 30 -2.51 6.67 1.29
N CYS A 31 -1.34 6.05 1.05
CA CYS A 31 -0.37 5.70 2.07
C CYS A 31 0.22 6.90 2.84
N THR A 32 0.24 8.10 2.26
CA THR A 32 0.70 9.32 2.96
C THR A 32 -0.46 10.06 3.63
N GLN A 33 -1.70 9.85 3.18
CA GLN A 33 -2.88 10.41 3.82
C GLN A 33 -3.29 9.65 5.09
N VAL A 34 -2.97 8.35 5.18
CA VAL A 34 -3.33 7.58 6.38
C VAL A 34 -2.33 7.86 7.50
N LYS A 35 -2.85 8.31 8.66
CA LYS A 35 -2.06 8.43 9.88
C LYS A 35 -1.76 7.03 10.42
N LEU A 36 -0.56 6.52 10.12
CA LEU A 36 -0.03 5.32 10.76
C LEU A 36 0.92 5.70 11.89
N ASP A 37 0.81 4.97 13.00
CA ASP A 37 1.82 5.03 14.05
C ASP A 37 3.19 4.55 13.54
N THR A 38 4.25 5.02 14.19
CA THR A 38 5.64 4.74 13.78
C THR A 38 5.98 3.25 13.76
N ARG A 39 5.38 2.45 14.67
CA ARG A 39 5.59 1.00 14.73
C ARG A 39 5.05 0.26 13.49
N PRO A 40 3.75 0.33 13.16
CA PRO A 40 3.23 -0.31 11.96
C PRO A 40 3.83 0.27 10.67
N LEU A 41 4.13 1.57 10.62
CA LEU A 41 4.78 2.18 9.46
C LEU A 41 6.14 1.56 9.16
N ARG A 42 6.99 1.39 10.19
CA ARG A 42 8.33 0.82 10.04
C ARG A 42 8.27 -0.66 9.66
N ALA A 43 7.33 -1.42 10.22
CA ALA A 43 7.08 -2.80 9.82
C ALA A 43 6.63 -2.87 8.35
N MET A 44 5.71 -2.01 7.93
CA MET A 44 5.25 -1.96 6.55
C MET A 44 6.37 -1.63 5.56
N MET A 45 7.19 -0.62 5.83
CA MET A 45 8.34 -0.28 4.97
C MET A 45 9.37 -1.41 4.86
N SER A 46 9.47 -2.27 5.88
CA SER A 46 10.37 -3.42 5.85
C SER A 46 9.75 -4.67 5.19
N LEU A 47 8.43 -4.85 5.29
CA LEU A 47 7.72 -6.04 4.82
C LEU A 47 7.15 -5.89 3.41
N TYR A 48 6.77 -4.66 3.03
CA TYR A 48 6.11 -4.35 1.77
C TYR A 48 6.96 -3.36 0.97
N PRO A 49 7.77 -3.85 0.01
CA PRO A 49 8.48 -2.97 -0.92
C PRO A 49 7.56 -2.34 -1.97
N SER A 50 6.32 -2.82 -2.11
CA SER A 50 5.31 -2.33 -3.06
C SER A 50 4.14 -1.63 -2.39
N CYS A 51 3.30 -0.96 -3.19
CA CYS A 51 2.11 -0.26 -2.72
C CYS A 51 1.11 -1.24 -2.07
N LEU A 52 0.34 -0.78 -1.06
CA LEU A 52 -0.83 -1.49 -0.55
C LEU A 52 -2.13 -0.79 -0.96
N CYS A 53 -3.19 -1.58 -1.06
CA CYS A 53 -4.52 -1.05 -1.31
C CYS A 53 -5.00 -0.16 -0.14
N PRO A 54 -5.84 0.85 -0.43
CA PRO A 54 -6.32 1.78 0.58
C PRO A 54 -7.15 1.11 1.68
N ASP A 55 -7.76 -0.05 1.40
CA ASP A 55 -8.48 -0.84 2.39
C ASP A 55 -7.54 -1.45 3.44
N CYS A 56 -6.46 -2.10 2.99
CA CYS A 56 -5.42 -2.61 3.86
C CYS A 56 -4.73 -1.51 4.67
N LEU A 57 -4.47 -0.35 4.05
CA LEU A 57 -3.89 0.81 4.72
C LEU A 57 -4.81 1.31 5.85
N ARG A 58 -6.12 1.42 5.60
CA ARG A 58 -7.11 1.79 6.62
C ARG A 58 -7.19 0.76 7.75
N ALA A 59 -7.17 -0.53 7.43
CA ALA A 59 -7.18 -1.58 8.45
C ALA A 59 -5.95 -1.45 9.37
N ILE A 60 -4.76 -1.25 8.82
CA ILE A 60 -3.52 -1.08 9.60
C ILE A 60 -3.58 0.18 10.46
N ALA A 61 -4.07 1.29 9.89
CA ALA A 61 -4.27 2.52 10.64
C ALA A 61 -5.32 2.39 11.75
N ALA A 62 -6.31 1.50 11.58
CA ALA A 62 -7.28 1.16 12.61
C ALA A 62 -6.73 0.19 13.68
N GLY A 63 -5.45 -0.21 13.60
CA GLY A 63 -4.80 -1.09 14.56
C GLY A 63 -4.70 -2.56 14.12
N ALA A 64 -5.04 -2.89 12.87
CA ALA A 64 -4.81 -4.23 12.36
C ALA A 64 -3.30 -4.53 12.30
N PRO A 65 -2.87 -5.74 12.68
CA PRO A 65 -1.47 -6.12 12.63
C PRO A 65 -0.93 -6.03 11.19
N VAL A 66 0.32 -5.58 11.08
CA VAL A 66 1.09 -5.66 9.83
C VAL A 66 1.61 -7.08 9.72
N GLN A 67 1.05 -7.85 8.79
CA GLN A 67 1.37 -9.26 8.60
C GLN A 67 2.38 -9.41 7.45
N ALA A 68 3.08 -10.53 7.37
CA ALA A 68 3.89 -10.82 6.18
C ALA A 68 3.02 -10.85 4.92
N PRO A 69 3.55 -10.49 3.73
CA PRO A 69 2.82 -10.64 2.49
C PRO A 69 2.36 -12.10 2.33
N ALA A 70 1.10 -12.28 1.97
CA ALA A 70 0.55 -13.60 1.70
C ALA A 70 1.26 -14.11 0.44
N ARG A 71 2.21 -15.04 0.61
CA ARG A 71 2.89 -15.70 -0.51
C ARG A 71 1.86 -16.56 -1.24
N THR A 72 1.24 -16.00 -2.26
CA THR A 72 0.52 -16.72 -3.33
C THR A 72 1.39 -16.74 -4.56
#